data_AF-A0A1R4H4C2-F1
#
_entry.id   AF-A0A1R4H4C2-F1
#
_cell.length_a   1.000
_cell.length_b   1.000
_cell.length_c   1.000
_cell.angle_alpha   90.00
_cell.angle_beta   90.00
_cell.angle_gamma   90.00
#
_symmetry.space_group_name_H-M   'P 1'
#
loop_
_entity.id
_entity.type
_entity.pdbx_description
1 polymer ?
#
loop_
_entity_poly.entity_id
_entity_poly.type
_entity_poly.pdbx_seq_one_letter_code
_entity_poly.pdbx_strand_id
1 'polypeptide(L)'
;MTTITKRFFTVIGCVIVAIAIGLLIEVFFSFQSGWQFGHTQTGHLAGWGGLAIILTVFGYSVKKRYGRKTGWPKGWFRVHQVAGIAGPLLILVHAGPHFHALVPMLALLAMGIVAVSGVIGVAVHRKAINLLSTKRKELLIQGLSHEDVQDRLYDLASDEETFRIWQIIHMPMVVIFLVLLITHILGALYFGGL
;
A
#
# COMPACT_ATOMS: atom_id res chain seq x y z
N MET A 1 -20.55 14.62 10.03
CA MET A 1 -19.40 13.74 9.67
C MET A 1 -18.54 13.47 10.89
N THR A 2 -18.26 12.21 11.21
CA THR A 2 -17.34 11.88 12.32
C THR A 2 -15.92 12.36 11.99
N THR A 3 -15.12 12.73 13.00
CA THR A 3 -13.69 13.12 12.85
C THR A 3 -12.88 12.09 12.06
N ILE A 4 -13.33 10.84 12.10
CA ILE A 4 -12.70 9.67 11.52
C ILE A 4 -13.01 9.53 10.03
N THR A 5 -14.24 9.84 9.61
CA THR A 5 -14.60 9.96 8.17
C THR A 5 -13.86 11.12 7.53
N LYS A 6 -13.69 12.24 8.26
CA LYS A 6 -12.87 13.37 7.79
C LYS A 6 -11.43 12.93 7.50
N ARG A 7 -10.77 12.23 8.44
CA ARG A 7 -9.40 11.71 8.25
C ARG A 7 -9.24 10.81 7.02
N PHE A 8 -10.24 9.97 6.72
CA PHE A 8 -10.21 9.12 5.52
C PHE A 8 -10.23 9.94 4.23
N PHE A 9 -11.17 10.90 4.12
CA PHE A 9 -11.23 11.79 2.97
C PHE A 9 -10.02 12.71 2.86
N THR A 10 -9.43 13.14 3.99
CA THR A 10 -8.16 13.89 4.00
C THR A 10 -7.03 13.06 3.39
N VAL A 11 -6.88 11.78 3.77
CA VAL A 11 -5.84 10.92 3.18
C VAL A 11 -6.06 10.74 1.68
N ILE A 12 -7.30 10.49 1.23
CA ILE A 12 -7.61 10.40 -0.20
C ILE A 12 -7.25 11.69 -0.92
N GLY A 13 -7.64 12.85 -0.38
CA GLY A 13 -7.30 14.15 -0.94
C GLY A 13 -5.79 14.36 -1.03
N CYS A 14 -5.03 14.03 0.02
CA CYS A 14 -3.57 14.09 0.01
C CYS A 14 -2.96 13.15 -1.03
N VAL A 15 -3.50 11.94 -1.22
CA VAL A 15 -3.02 11.00 -2.24
C VAL A 15 -3.27 11.56 -3.64
N ILE A 16 -4.47 12.10 -3.91
CA ILE A 16 -4.79 12.72 -5.22
C ILE A 16 -3.83 13.89 -5.51
N VAL A 17 -3.59 14.75 -4.52
CA VAL A 17 -2.63 15.86 -4.64
C VAL A 17 -1.22 15.34 -4.87
N ALA A 18 -0.80 14.29 -4.16
CA ALA A 18 0.52 13.69 -4.34
C ALA A 18 0.71 13.05 -5.72
N ILE A 19 -0.33 12.39 -6.26
CA ILE A 19 -0.34 11.89 -7.64
C ILE A 19 -0.18 13.06 -8.62
N ALA A 20 -0.97 14.12 -8.46
CA ALA A 20 -0.88 15.30 -9.32
C ALA A 20 0.52 15.95 -9.26
N ILE A 21 1.11 16.07 -8.07
CA ILE A 21 2.48 16.57 -7.89
C ILE A 21 3.50 15.65 -8.56
N GLY A 22 3.38 14.33 -8.38
CA GLY A 22 4.28 13.35 -9.02
C GLY A 22 4.27 13.45 -10.54
N LEU A 23 3.08 13.58 -11.13
CA LEU A 23 2.92 13.80 -12.57
C LEU A 23 3.48 15.16 -13.03
N LEU A 24 3.28 16.23 -12.24
CA LEU A 24 3.86 17.54 -12.53
C LEU A 24 5.40 17.51 -12.47
N ILE A 25 5.98 16.80 -11.51
CA ILE A 25 7.43 16.57 -11.41
C ILE A 25 7.92 15.87 -12.67
N GLU A 26 7.28 14.77 -13.07
CA GLU A 26 7.64 14.02 -14.27
C GLU A 26 7.61 14.91 -15.52
N VAL A 27 6.55 15.69 -15.71
CA VAL A 27 6.40 16.61 -16.84
C VAL A 27 7.49 17.68 -16.81
N PHE A 28 7.69 18.33 -15.66
CA PHE A 28 8.68 19.41 -15.50
C PHE A 28 10.11 18.94 -15.81
N PHE A 29 10.53 17.81 -15.23
CA PHE A 29 11.87 17.27 -15.46
C PHE A 29 12.06 16.67 -16.85
N SER A 30 10.99 16.15 -17.49
CA SER A 30 11.05 15.71 -18.88
C SER A 30 11.26 16.89 -19.84
N PHE A 31 10.62 18.04 -19.58
CA PHE A 31 10.89 19.26 -20.34
C PHE A 31 12.33 19.77 -20.17
N GLN A 32 12.90 19.68 -18.96
CA GLN A 32 14.26 20.16 -18.69
C GLN A 32 15.36 19.26 -19.27
N SER A 33 15.16 17.94 -19.24
CA SER A 33 16.15 16.97 -19.74
C SER A 33 16.08 16.74 -21.26
N GLY A 34 15.01 17.19 -21.91
CA GLY A 34 14.78 16.98 -23.35
C GLY A 34 14.41 15.54 -23.73
N TRP A 35 14.35 14.63 -22.76
CA TRP A 35 14.02 13.21 -22.86
C TRP A 35 13.11 12.81 -21.67
N GLN A 36 12.51 11.62 -21.70
CA GLN A 36 11.61 11.20 -20.62
C GLN A 36 12.40 10.97 -19.30
N PHE A 37 11.96 11.60 -18.20
CA PHE A 37 12.67 11.54 -16.90
C PHE A 37 12.91 10.11 -16.41
N GLY A 38 11.96 9.18 -16.66
CA GLY A 38 12.07 7.77 -16.27
C GLY A 38 13.31 7.05 -16.82
N HIS A 39 13.85 7.50 -17.96
CA HIS A 39 15.07 6.93 -18.58
C HIS A 39 16.38 7.56 -18.09
N THR A 40 16.30 8.57 -17.22
CA THR A 40 17.50 9.18 -16.63
C THR A 40 18.03 8.30 -15.48
N GLN A 41 19.32 8.44 -15.15
CA GLN A 41 19.89 7.77 -13.97
C GLN A 41 19.11 8.11 -12.68
N THR A 42 18.68 9.37 -12.54
CA THR A 42 17.84 9.84 -11.43
C THR A 42 16.44 9.22 -11.44
N GLY A 43 15.85 9.00 -12.61
CA GLY A 43 14.58 8.28 -12.76
C GLY A 43 14.70 6.83 -12.33
N HIS A 44 15.78 6.13 -12.71
CA HIS A 44 16.04 4.77 -12.24
C HIS A 44 16.28 4.68 -10.73
N LEU A 45 16.97 5.65 -10.13
CA LEU A 45 17.12 5.73 -8.67
C LEU A 45 15.77 5.86 -7.96
N ALA A 46 14.84 6.65 -8.51
CA ALA A 46 13.47 6.71 -7.99
C ALA A 46 12.76 5.34 -8.09
N GLY A 47 12.94 4.61 -9.20
CA GLY A 47 12.43 3.25 -9.36
C GLY A 47 12.96 2.28 -8.29
N TRP A 48 14.28 2.25 -8.07
CA TRP A 48 14.90 1.41 -7.04
C TRP A 48 14.47 1.80 -5.62
N GLY A 49 14.40 3.10 -5.32
CA GLY A 49 13.89 3.60 -4.05
C GLY A 49 12.42 3.22 -3.82
N GLY A 50 11.58 3.33 -4.85
CA GLY A 50 10.18 2.94 -4.82
C GLY A 50 10.01 1.44 -4.58
N LEU A 51 10.81 0.60 -5.25
CA LEU A 51 10.86 -0.84 -5.01
C LEU A 51 11.25 -1.16 -3.56
N ALA A 52 12.31 -0.54 -3.04
CA ALA A 52 12.75 -0.76 -1.66
C ALA A 52 11.64 -0.43 -0.66
N ILE A 53 10.91 0.68 -0.85
CA ILE A 53 9.76 1.05 -0.03
C ILE A 53 8.64 0.01 -0.17
N ILE A 54 8.25 -0.38 -1.39
CA ILE A 54 7.19 -1.38 -1.60
C ILE A 54 7.53 -2.70 -0.94
N LEU A 55 8.78 -3.17 -0.98
CA LEU A 55 9.16 -4.44 -0.34
C LEU A 55 8.89 -4.44 1.17
N THR A 56 8.94 -3.28 1.83
CA THR A 56 8.62 -3.18 3.27
C THR A 56 7.15 -3.49 3.59
N VAL A 57 6.22 -3.39 2.63
CA VAL A 57 4.81 -3.72 2.86
C VAL A 57 4.61 -5.17 3.27
N PHE A 58 5.49 -6.07 2.83
CA PHE A 58 5.43 -7.49 3.17
C PHE A 58 5.87 -7.77 4.61
N GLY A 59 6.57 -6.83 5.27
CA GLY A 59 7.01 -6.94 6.65
C GLY A 59 5.85 -7.19 7.62
N TYR A 60 4.69 -6.54 7.40
CA TYR A 60 3.48 -6.81 8.18
C TYR A 60 2.99 -8.25 8.01
N SER A 61 2.88 -8.74 6.79
CA SER A 61 2.43 -10.11 6.50
C SER A 61 3.34 -11.16 7.14
N VAL A 62 4.66 -10.94 7.07
CA VAL A 62 5.67 -11.80 7.72
C VAL A 62 5.51 -11.75 9.24
N LYS A 63 5.42 -10.55 9.82
CA LYS A 63 5.30 -10.40 11.28
C LYS A 63 3.99 -10.98 11.80
N LYS A 64 2.88 -10.84 11.07
CA LYS A 64 1.58 -11.41 11.45
C LYS A 64 1.58 -12.94 11.36
N ARG A 65 2.25 -13.53 10.36
CA ARG A 65 2.26 -14.99 10.14
C ARG A 65 3.26 -15.72 11.02
N TYR A 66 4.46 -15.17 11.19
CA TYR A 66 5.60 -15.84 11.84
C TYR A 66 6.07 -15.15 13.12
N GLY A 67 5.48 -14.01 13.50
CA GLY A 67 5.83 -13.32 14.73
C GLY A 67 5.34 -14.04 15.99
N ARG A 68 5.97 -13.71 17.13
CA ARG A 68 5.51 -14.15 18.46
C ARG A 68 4.08 -13.62 18.69
N LYS A 69 3.23 -14.44 19.33
CA LYS A 69 1.83 -14.10 19.68
C LYS A 69 1.75 -13.11 20.86
N THR A 70 2.36 -11.94 20.73
CA THR A 70 2.35 -10.87 21.74
C THR A 70 1.30 -9.80 21.44
N GLY A 71 0.25 -10.13 20.68
CA GLY A 71 -0.77 -9.18 20.21
C GLY A 71 -0.60 -8.73 18.75
N TRP A 72 -1.51 -7.88 18.28
CA TRP A 72 -1.53 -7.40 16.90
C TRP A 72 -0.32 -6.51 16.57
N PRO A 73 0.38 -6.71 15.44
CA PRO A 73 1.56 -5.92 15.08
C PRO A 73 1.19 -4.53 14.52
N LYS A 74 0.58 -3.67 15.35
CA LYS A 74 0.07 -2.33 15.00
C LYS A 74 1.10 -1.46 14.27
N GLY A 75 2.35 -1.47 14.74
CA GLY A 75 3.44 -0.71 14.13
C GLY A 75 3.73 -1.14 12.70
N TRP A 76 3.84 -2.45 12.46
CA TRP A 76 4.06 -2.98 11.11
C TRP A 76 2.86 -2.78 10.20
N PHE A 77 1.64 -2.82 10.73
CA PHE A 77 0.44 -2.49 9.96
C PHE A 77 0.46 -1.02 9.50
N ARG A 78 0.95 -0.09 10.34
CA ARG A 78 1.15 1.32 9.95
C ARG A 78 2.24 1.46 8.89
N VAL A 79 3.37 0.75 9.03
CA VAL A 79 4.42 0.72 8.00
C VAL A 79 3.86 0.23 6.67
N HIS A 80 3.09 -0.85 6.67
CA HIS A 80 2.43 -1.37 5.47
C HIS A 80 1.53 -0.34 4.79
N GLN A 81 0.71 0.38 5.57
CA GLN A 81 -0.17 1.43 5.05
C GLN A 81 0.61 2.60 4.43
N VAL A 82 1.65 3.08 5.11
CA VAL A 82 2.46 4.22 4.63
C VAL A 82 3.28 3.83 3.41
N ALA A 83 3.98 2.69 3.45
CA ALA A 83 4.78 2.19 2.36
C ALA A 83 3.92 1.83 1.12
N GLY A 84 2.71 1.32 1.34
CA GLY A 84 1.73 1.04 0.28
C GLY A 84 1.17 2.28 -0.42
N ILE A 85 1.46 3.49 0.08
CA ILE A 85 1.14 4.76 -0.59
C ILE A 85 2.43 5.42 -1.11
N ALA A 86 3.45 5.55 -0.25
CA ALA A 86 4.70 6.22 -0.60
C ALA A 86 5.47 5.51 -1.73
N GLY A 87 5.52 4.17 -1.70
CA GLY A 87 6.19 3.37 -2.72
C GLY A 87 5.56 3.58 -4.11
N PRO A 88 4.24 3.36 -4.28
CA PRO A 88 3.57 3.62 -5.56
C PRO A 88 3.69 5.05 -6.07
N LEU A 89 3.67 6.06 -5.19
CA LEU A 89 3.88 7.46 -5.59
C LEU A 89 5.30 7.68 -6.14
N LEU A 90 6.31 7.09 -5.51
CA LEU A 90 7.69 7.20 -5.99
C LEU A 90 7.90 6.43 -7.30
N ILE A 91 7.24 5.27 -7.47
CA ILE A 91 7.26 4.53 -8.74
C ILE A 91 6.52 5.29 -9.84
N LEU A 92 5.44 6.02 -9.54
CA LEU A 92 4.78 6.88 -10.54
C LEU A 92 5.75 7.91 -11.14
N VAL A 93 6.61 8.50 -10.31
CA VAL A 93 7.65 9.43 -10.77
C VAL A 93 8.69 8.74 -11.67
N HIS A 94 8.97 7.46 -11.44
CA HIS A 94 9.83 6.64 -12.31
C HIS A 94 9.13 6.23 -13.61
N ALA A 95 7.82 5.99 -13.56
CA ALA A 95 7.08 5.23 -14.56
C ALA A 95 7.12 5.86 -15.96
N GLY A 96 7.20 7.18 -16.08
CA GLY A 96 7.30 7.82 -17.39
C GLY A 96 6.09 7.58 -18.31
N PRO A 97 6.04 8.18 -19.50
CA PRO A 97 5.12 7.79 -20.55
C PRO A 97 5.70 6.59 -21.35
N HIS A 98 5.69 5.39 -20.78
CA HIS A 98 6.11 4.15 -21.45
C HIS A 98 4.93 3.44 -22.17
N PHE A 99 4.18 4.17 -23.00
CA PHE A 99 2.99 3.62 -23.71
C PHE A 99 3.30 2.50 -24.71
N HIS A 100 4.57 2.28 -25.04
CA HIS A 100 5.02 1.26 -26.00
C HIS A 100 5.35 -0.10 -25.33
N ALA A 101 5.45 -0.16 -24.00
CA ALA A 101 5.86 -1.35 -23.28
C ALA A 101 4.70 -1.92 -22.45
N LEU A 102 4.17 -3.07 -22.89
CA LEU A 102 2.98 -3.68 -22.29
C LEU A 102 3.20 -4.11 -20.83
N VAL A 103 4.34 -4.74 -20.53
CA VAL A 103 4.61 -5.26 -19.18
C VAL A 103 4.72 -4.14 -18.12
N PRO A 104 5.53 -3.07 -18.30
CA PRO A 104 5.56 -1.94 -17.37
C PRO A 104 4.19 -1.28 -17.20
N MET A 105 3.41 -1.13 -18.27
CA MET A 105 2.08 -0.53 -18.20
C MET A 105 1.10 -1.37 -17.38
N LEU A 106 1.10 -2.69 -17.58
CA LEU A 106 0.29 -3.61 -16.78
C LEU A 106 0.75 -3.63 -15.31
N ALA A 107 2.05 -3.58 -15.04
CA ALA A 107 2.59 -3.50 -13.69
C ALA A 107 2.15 -2.21 -12.98
N LEU A 108 2.20 -1.06 -13.67
CA LEU A 108 1.74 0.24 -13.17
C LEU A 108 0.23 0.21 -12.85
N LEU A 109 -0.58 -0.34 -13.76
CA LEU A 109 -2.02 -0.48 -13.55
C LEU A 109 -2.33 -1.40 -12.35
N ALA A 110 -1.69 -2.57 -12.30
CA ALA A 110 -1.86 -3.52 -11.20
C ALA A 110 -1.44 -2.91 -9.85
N MET A 111 -0.32 -2.19 -9.81
CA MET A 111 0.12 -1.45 -8.62
C MET A 111 -0.93 -0.43 -8.16
N GLY A 112 -1.48 0.36 -9.09
CA GLY A 112 -2.53 1.34 -8.79
C GLY A 112 -3.79 0.68 -8.22
N ILE A 113 -4.24 -0.41 -8.82
CA ILE A 113 -5.39 -1.20 -8.33
C ILE A 113 -5.13 -1.74 -6.92
N VAL A 114 -3.94 -2.32 -6.67
CA VAL A 114 -3.56 -2.84 -5.35
C VAL A 114 -3.51 -1.72 -4.31
N ALA A 115 -2.92 -0.56 -4.64
CA ALA A 115 -2.85 0.58 -3.73
C ALA A 115 -4.24 1.12 -3.36
N VAL A 116 -5.13 1.30 -4.34
CA VAL A 116 -6.52 1.73 -4.11
C VAL A 116 -7.27 0.69 -3.27
N SER A 117 -7.13 -0.60 -3.59
CA SER A 117 -7.70 -1.70 -2.80
C SER A 117 -7.19 -1.70 -1.35
N GLY A 118 -5.92 -1.37 -1.13
CA GLY A 118 -5.31 -1.22 0.20
C GLY A 118 -5.95 -0.10 1.01
N VAL A 119 -6.19 1.07 0.39
CA VAL A 119 -6.90 2.20 1.02
C VAL A 119 -8.34 1.80 1.41
N ILE A 120 -9.04 1.07 0.54
CA ILE A 120 -10.36 0.49 0.86
C ILE A 120 -10.25 -0.47 2.06
N GLY A 121 -9.18 -1.28 2.12
CA GLY A 121 -8.89 -2.17 3.24
C GLY A 121 -8.82 -1.47 4.60
N VAL A 122 -8.32 -0.23 4.64
CA VAL A 122 -8.32 0.59 5.87
C VAL A 122 -9.75 0.91 6.33
N ALA A 123 -10.63 1.24 5.39
CA ALA A 123 -12.04 1.50 5.70
C ALA A 123 -12.77 0.22 6.14
N VAL A 124 -12.50 -0.91 5.46
CA VAL A 124 -13.06 -2.22 5.80
C VAL A 124 -12.61 -2.67 7.19
N HIS A 125 -11.32 -2.60 7.49
CA HIS A 125 -10.77 -2.96 8.82
C HIS A 125 -11.42 -2.12 9.94
N ARG A 126 -11.61 -0.83 9.68
CA ARG A 126 -12.27 0.07 10.63
C ARG A 126 -13.73 -0.30 10.83
N LYS A 127 -14.45 -0.64 9.76
CA LYS A 127 -15.83 -1.11 9.86
C LYS A 127 -15.90 -2.39 10.70
N ALA A 128 -14.98 -3.33 10.51
CA ALA A 128 -14.88 -4.55 11.31
C ALA A 128 -14.69 -4.25 12.81
N ILE A 129 -13.78 -3.34 13.18
CA ILE A 129 -13.59 -2.93 14.58
C ILE A 129 -14.86 -2.29 15.17
N ASN A 130 -15.59 -1.49 14.38
CA ASN A 130 -16.81 -0.83 14.87
C ASN A 130 -17.96 -1.82 15.12
N LEU A 131 -18.05 -2.89 14.32
CA LEU A 131 -19.02 -3.97 14.53
C LEU A 131 -18.78 -4.69 15.87
N LEU A 132 -17.53 -4.72 16.34
CA LEU A 132 -17.12 -5.30 17.62
C LEU A 132 -17.34 -4.38 18.83
N SER A 133 -18.21 -3.38 18.72
CA SER A 133 -18.49 -2.42 19.82
C SER A 133 -19.06 -3.09 21.08
N THR A 134 -19.88 -4.14 20.95
CA THR A 134 -20.38 -4.93 22.08
C THR A 134 -19.24 -5.70 22.75
N LYS A 135 -18.38 -6.36 21.96
CA LYS A 135 -17.19 -7.05 22.46
C LYS A 135 -16.23 -6.12 23.19
N ARG A 136 -16.08 -4.88 22.72
CA ARG A 136 -15.32 -3.85 23.43
C ARG A 136 -15.84 -3.62 24.85
N LYS A 137 -17.17 -3.49 25.01
CA LYS A 137 -17.78 -3.27 26.33
C LYS A 137 -17.59 -4.49 27.24
N GLU A 138 -17.79 -5.69 26.73
CA GLU A 138 -17.56 -6.94 27.47
C GLU A 138 -16.12 -7.03 27.99
N LEU A 139 -15.11 -6.75 27.15
CA LEU A 139 -13.71 -6.81 27.55
C LEU A 139 -13.34 -5.76 28.59
N LEU A 140 -13.93 -4.56 28.54
CA LEU A 140 -13.72 -3.52 29.56
C LEU A 140 -14.35 -3.92 30.90
N ILE A 141 -15.54 -4.54 30.88
CA ILE A 141 -16.21 -5.04 32.08
C ILE A 141 -15.42 -6.18 32.73
N GLN A 142 -14.70 -6.97 31.94
CA GLN A 142 -13.77 -8.01 32.44
C GLN A 142 -12.50 -7.43 33.11
N GLY A 143 -12.36 -6.11 33.17
CA GLY A 143 -11.23 -5.45 33.84
C GLY A 143 -9.95 -5.38 33.01
N LEU A 144 -10.01 -5.68 31.70
CA LEU A 144 -8.84 -5.52 30.83
C LEU A 144 -8.50 -4.04 30.67
N SER A 145 -7.19 -3.76 30.57
CA SER A 145 -6.71 -2.41 30.28
C SER A 145 -7.17 -1.95 28.90
N HIS A 146 -7.26 -0.63 28.68
CA HIS A 146 -7.63 -0.08 27.37
C HIS A 146 -6.68 -0.52 26.25
N GLU A 147 -5.41 -0.79 26.55
CA GLU A 147 -4.42 -1.26 25.60
C GLU A 147 -4.69 -2.71 25.18
N ASP A 148 -4.92 -3.59 26.16
CA ASP A 148 -5.25 -4.99 25.93
C ASP A 148 -6.57 -5.16 25.17
N VAL A 149 -7.58 -4.35 25.53
CA VAL A 149 -8.86 -4.33 24.81
C VAL A 149 -8.66 -3.94 23.36
N GLN A 150 -7.80 -2.94 23.07
CA GLN A 150 -7.51 -2.59 21.69
C GLN A 150 -6.85 -3.75 20.96
N ASP A 151 -5.78 -4.33 21.48
CA ASP A 151 -5.08 -5.45 20.83
C ASP A 151 -6.02 -6.61 20.51
N ARG A 152 -6.86 -6.99 21.47
CA ARG A 152 -7.91 -8.01 21.27
C ARG A 152 -8.87 -7.65 20.16
N LEU A 153 -9.32 -6.40 20.08
CA LEU A 153 -10.23 -5.95 19.04
C LEU A 153 -9.58 -5.96 17.64
N TYR A 154 -8.28 -5.67 17.53
CA TYR A 154 -7.57 -5.76 16.26
C TYR A 154 -7.47 -7.20 15.77
N ASP A 155 -7.18 -8.14 16.67
CA ASP A 155 -7.15 -9.57 16.36
C ASP A 155 -8.54 -10.05 15.91
N LEU A 156 -9.59 -9.77 16.70
CA LEU A 156 -10.98 -10.13 16.39
C LEU A 156 -11.46 -9.51 15.08
N ALA A 157 -11.12 -8.25 14.81
CA ALA A 157 -11.49 -7.57 13.57
C ALA A 157 -10.86 -8.23 12.34
N SER A 158 -9.80 -9.02 12.51
CA SER A 158 -9.21 -9.78 11.41
C SER A 158 -9.92 -11.09 11.10
N ASP A 159 -10.69 -11.61 12.05
CA ASP A 159 -11.54 -12.79 11.88
C ASP A 159 -12.95 -12.43 11.39
N GLU A 160 -13.33 -11.16 11.46
CA GLU A 160 -14.59 -10.63 10.95
C GLU A 160 -14.75 -10.85 9.45
N GLU A 161 -15.97 -11.24 9.05
CA GLU A 161 -16.29 -11.67 7.69
C GLU A 161 -15.95 -10.60 6.64
N THR A 162 -16.31 -9.35 6.90
CA THR A 162 -16.08 -8.25 5.95
C THR A 162 -14.58 -8.07 5.67
N PHE A 163 -13.73 -8.19 6.69
CA PHE A 163 -12.28 -8.06 6.52
C PHE A 163 -11.68 -9.27 5.81
N ARG A 164 -12.15 -10.48 6.11
CA ARG A 164 -11.71 -11.70 5.40
C ARG A 164 -12.04 -11.65 3.91
N ILE A 165 -13.24 -11.19 3.54
CA ILE A 165 -13.63 -11.02 2.13
C ILE A 165 -12.66 -10.06 1.43
N TRP A 166 -12.35 -8.92 2.06
CA TRP A 166 -11.36 -7.99 1.52
C TRP A 166 -9.99 -8.67 1.34
N GLN A 167 -9.51 -9.46 2.29
CA GLN A 167 -8.23 -10.18 2.17
C GLN A 167 -8.25 -11.17 0.99
N ILE A 168 -9.34 -11.92 0.80
CA ILE A 168 -9.50 -12.88 -0.30
C ILE A 168 -9.42 -12.18 -1.66
N ILE A 169 -9.96 -10.95 -1.77
CA ILE A 169 -9.91 -10.18 -3.01
C ILE A 169 -8.56 -9.49 -3.20
N HIS A 170 -8.00 -8.92 -2.13
CA HIS A 170 -6.75 -8.16 -2.17
C HIS A 170 -5.53 -9.03 -2.49
N MET A 171 -5.44 -10.23 -1.90
CA MET A 171 -4.26 -11.10 -2.04
C MET A 171 -3.98 -11.52 -3.50
N PRO A 172 -4.96 -11.97 -4.31
CA PRO A 172 -4.75 -12.25 -5.73
C PRO A 172 -4.21 -11.04 -6.51
N MET A 173 -4.73 -9.84 -6.24
CA MET A 173 -4.25 -8.62 -6.91
C MET A 173 -2.78 -8.34 -6.58
N VAL A 174 -2.37 -8.56 -5.32
CA VAL A 174 -0.95 -8.46 -4.91
C VAL A 174 -0.08 -9.47 -5.64
N VAL A 175 -0.53 -10.72 -5.78
CA VAL A 175 0.22 -11.76 -6.51
C VAL A 175 0.39 -11.40 -7.99
N ILE A 176 -0.68 -10.93 -8.65
CA ILE A 176 -0.62 -10.47 -10.04
C ILE A 176 0.38 -9.32 -10.18
N PHE A 177 0.30 -8.33 -9.30
CA PHE A 177 1.25 -7.22 -9.27
C PHE A 177 2.69 -7.70 -9.09
N LEU A 178 2.95 -8.64 -8.16
CA LEU A 178 4.29 -9.19 -7.94
C LEU A 178 4.85 -9.90 -9.18
N VAL A 179 4.04 -10.69 -9.86
CA VAL A 179 4.46 -11.39 -11.09
C VAL A 179 4.80 -10.37 -12.19
N LEU A 180 3.97 -9.35 -12.37
CA LEU A 180 4.22 -8.28 -13.35
C LEU A 180 5.46 -7.45 -12.98
N LEU A 181 5.65 -7.14 -11.71
CA LEU A 181 6.82 -6.42 -11.19
C LEU A 181 8.11 -7.21 -11.45
N ILE A 182 8.15 -8.50 -11.12
CA ILE A 182 9.32 -9.35 -11.36
C ILE A 182 9.61 -9.45 -12.85
N THR A 183 8.58 -9.70 -13.67
CA THR A 183 8.73 -9.75 -15.13
C THR A 183 9.26 -8.42 -15.68
N HIS A 184 8.77 -7.30 -15.16
CA HIS A 184 9.24 -5.98 -15.55
C HIS A 184 10.72 -5.77 -15.21
N ILE A 185 11.13 -6.07 -13.97
CA ILE A 185 12.52 -5.92 -13.52
C ILE A 185 13.45 -6.82 -14.32
N LEU A 186 13.11 -8.11 -14.48
CA LEU A 186 13.93 -9.05 -15.24
C LEU A 186 14.06 -8.64 -16.70
N GLY A 187 12.97 -8.21 -17.34
CA GLY A 187 13.00 -7.68 -18.70
C GLY A 187 13.86 -6.42 -18.81
N ALA A 188 13.73 -5.49 -17.86
CA ALA A 188 14.54 -4.28 -17.83
C ALA A 188 16.03 -4.57 -17.65
N LEU A 189 16.40 -5.55 -16.82
CA LEU A 189 17.79 -5.99 -16.66
C LEU A 189 18.32 -6.65 -17.93
N TYR A 190 17.55 -7.58 -18.51
CA TYR A 190 17.94 -8.32 -19.71
C TYR A 190 18.11 -7.43 -20.94
N PHE A 191 17.15 -6.53 -21.21
CA PHE A 191 17.22 -5.63 -22.37
C PHE A 191 18.03 -4.35 -22.10
N GLY A 192 18.16 -3.95 -20.83
CA GLY A 192 18.93 -2.77 -20.43
C GLY A 192 20.44 -2.99 -20.35
N GLY A 193 20.91 -4.24 -20.45
CA GLY A 193 22.34 -4.57 -20.55
C GLY A 193 23.09 -4.54 -19.23
N LEU A 194 22.46 -5.05 -18.15
CA LEU A 194 23.19 -5.46 -16.94
C LEU A 194 23.64 -6.92 -17.04
#